data_AF-A0A1T4Z0P4-F1
#
_entry.id   AF-A0A1T4Z0P4-F1
#
_cell.length_a   1.000
_cell.length_b   1.000
_cell.length_c   1.000
_cell.angle_alpha   90.00
_cell.angle_beta   90.00
_cell.angle_gamma   90.00
#
_symmetry.space_group_name_H-M   'P 1'
#
loop_
_entity.id
_entity.type
_entity.pdbx_description
1 polymer ?
#
loop_
_entity_poly.entity_id
_entity_poly.type
_entity_poly.pdbx_seq_one_letter_code
_entity_poly.pdbx_strand_id
1 'polypeptide(L)'
;MTHSPVEAPGPVLTRSARVGGVVFGVLVLVAGGVAVFLTDNELGSTALVAAGVAICALSVFGNRLEAIEAAGIRFELERRARSVRQQAARARAAGDAEQAQQLERRAEGLLAAASLVGSRYERLRETEPAGWDRTSRMEGILRDARALDTDALSAADVARIFADGSDGDRIAALALIEADPRLASADVLADAIGDSRSTFEQYHALVATERALEHLSSTNRVRLGAAVETLLAGPVGERTSDRRTVARRILEELRPAEER
;
A
#
# COMPACT_ATOMS: atom_id res chain seq x y z
N MET A 1 20.61 28.55 8.56
CA MET A 1 19.93 27.28 8.27
C MET A 1 18.79 27.57 7.31
N THR A 2 19.05 27.40 6.02
CA THR A 2 18.07 27.60 4.95
C THR A 2 17.23 26.32 4.84
N HIS A 3 15.95 26.41 5.17
CA HIS A 3 14.98 25.34 4.89
C HIS A 3 14.80 25.24 3.38
N SER A 4 15.25 24.14 2.78
CA SER A 4 14.82 23.75 1.45
C SER A 4 13.35 23.30 1.53
N PRO A 5 12.46 23.78 0.64
CA PRO A 5 11.08 23.34 0.60
C PRO A 5 11.02 21.88 0.15
N VAL A 6 10.24 21.07 0.85
CA VAL A 6 9.90 19.69 0.47
C VAL A 6 9.13 19.75 -0.86
N GLU A 7 9.74 19.23 -1.92
CA GLU A 7 9.13 19.18 -3.25
C GLU A 7 7.98 18.16 -3.25
N ALA A 8 6.78 18.60 -3.62
CA ALA A 8 5.60 17.75 -3.63
C ALA A 8 5.75 16.64 -4.69
N PRO A 9 5.23 15.42 -4.44
CA PRO A 9 5.30 14.33 -5.40
C PRO A 9 4.67 14.75 -6.74
N GLY A 10 5.43 14.59 -7.81
CA GLY A 10 5.02 14.93 -9.16
C GLY A 10 3.88 14.03 -9.68
N PRO A 11 3.11 14.49 -10.67
CA PRO A 11 2.03 13.69 -11.25
C PRO A 11 2.56 12.42 -11.94
N VAL A 12 1.92 11.28 -11.66
CA VAL A 12 2.26 9.94 -12.19
C VAL A 12 2.14 9.89 -13.72
N LEU A 13 1.12 10.54 -14.28
CA LEU A 13 1.02 10.80 -15.71
C LEU A 13 1.69 12.13 -16.06
N THR A 14 2.75 12.03 -16.86
CA THR A 14 3.39 13.20 -17.45
C THR A 14 2.38 13.99 -18.29
N ARG A 15 2.55 15.32 -18.34
CA ARG A 15 1.67 16.20 -19.12
C ARG A 15 1.53 15.75 -20.58
N SER A 16 2.59 15.17 -21.13
CA SER A 16 2.63 14.58 -22.48
C SER A 16 1.77 13.32 -22.59
N ALA A 17 1.84 12.38 -21.64
CA ALA A 17 1.00 11.20 -21.62
C ALA A 17 -0.50 11.56 -21.55
N ARG A 18 -0.84 12.59 -20.76
CA ARG A 18 -2.22 13.08 -20.65
C ARG A 18 -2.72 13.69 -21.96
N VAL A 19 -1.93 14.56 -22.57
CA VAL A 19 -2.28 15.17 -23.86
C VAL A 19 -2.38 14.08 -24.93
N GLY A 20 -1.47 13.10 -24.92
CA GLY A 20 -1.52 11.93 -25.81
C GLY A 20 -2.80 11.12 -25.65
N GLY A 21 -3.21 10.82 -24.41
CA GLY A 21 -4.44 10.08 -24.11
C GLY A 21 -5.71 10.82 -24.54
N VAL A 22 -5.79 12.14 -24.30
CA VAL A 22 -6.92 12.98 -24.75
C VAL A 22 -6.97 13.02 -26.28
N VAL A 23 -5.84 13.25 -26.95
CA VAL A 23 -5.77 13.29 -28.41
C VAL A 23 -6.20 11.94 -29.00
N PHE A 24 -5.70 10.83 -28.44
CA PHE A 24 -6.06 9.49 -28.88
C PHE A 24 -7.55 9.19 -28.66
N GLY A 25 -8.09 9.52 -27.49
CA GLY A 25 -9.52 9.36 -27.18
C GLY A 25 -10.43 10.15 -28.13
N VAL A 26 -10.06 11.40 -28.45
CA VAL A 26 -10.79 12.24 -29.42
C VAL A 26 -10.73 11.62 -30.82
N LEU A 27 -9.57 11.11 -31.26
CA LEU A 27 -9.44 10.45 -32.56
C LEU A 27 -10.34 9.21 -32.67
N VAL A 28 -10.36 8.37 -31.63
CA VAL A 28 -11.23 7.19 -31.56
C VAL A 28 -12.71 7.60 -31.56
N LEU A 29 -13.06 8.65 -30.82
CA LEU A 29 -14.44 9.16 -30.77
C LEU A 29 -14.92 9.70 -32.13
N VAL A 30 -14.07 10.48 -32.82
CA VAL A 30 -14.37 11.01 -34.16
C VAL A 30 -14.48 9.87 -35.18
N ALA A 31 -13.57 8.91 -35.15
CA ALA A 31 -13.63 7.73 -36.02
C ALA A 31 -14.90 6.91 -35.78
N GLY A 32 -15.31 6.72 -34.52
CA GLY A 32 -16.57 6.10 -34.15
C GLY A 32 -17.78 6.87 -34.69
N GLY A 33 -17.81 8.19 -34.50
CA GLY A 33 -18.88 9.05 -35.00
C GLY A 33 -19.02 9.02 -36.51
N VAL A 34 -17.91 9.03 -37.26
CA VAL A 34 -17.92 8.90 -38.72
C VAL A 34 -18.38 7.50 -39.15
N ALA A 35 -17.94 6.45 -38.44
CA ALA A 35 -18.35 5.09 -38.72
C ALA A 35 -19.87 4.90 -38.58
N VAL A 36 -20.53 5.51 -37.58
CA VAL A 36 -21.99 5.45 -37.41
C VAL A 36 -22.75 5.84 -38.70
N PHE A 37 -22.23 6.77 -39.50
CA PHE A 37 -22.89 7.24 -40.72
C PHE A 37 -22.46 6.52 -41.99
N LEU A 38 -21.36 5.76 -41.97
CA LEU A 38 -20.77 5.12 -43.15
C LEU A 38 -20.82 3.59 -43.14
N THR A 39 -21.18 2.98 -42.01
CA THR A 39 -21.24 1.52 -41.86
C THR A 39 -22.60 1.05 -41.38
N ASP A 40 -23.03 -0.10 -41.89
CA ASP A 40 -24.22 -0.81 -41.40
C ASP A 40 -23.95 -1.56 -40.07
N ASN A 41 -22.72 -1.49 -39.55
CA ASN A 41 -22.35 -2.08 -38.27
C ASN A 41 -22.59 -1.12 -37.11
N GLU A 42 -23.86 -0.99 -36.70
CA GLU A 42 -24.31 -0.17 -35.58
C GLU A 42 -23.61 -0.55 -34.26
N LEU A 43 -23.30 -1.83 -34.07
CA LEU A 43 -22.72 -2.34 -32.83
C LEU A 43 -21.24 -1.98 -32.70
N GLY A 44 -20.49 -2.09 -33.81
CA GLY A 44 -19.07 -1.72 -33.86
C GLY A 44 -18.84 -0.21 -33.74
N SER A 45 -19.70 0.60 -34.35
CA SER A 45 -19.61 2.07 -34.30
C SER A 45 -19.99 2.63 -32.93
N THR A 46 -21.05 2.11 -32.30
CA THR A 46 -21.43 2.47 -30.91
C THR A 46 -20.33 2.13 -29.90
N ALA A 47 -19.72 0.94 -30.03
CA ALA A 47 -18.61 0.54 -29.17
C ALA A 47 -17.40 1.47 -29.28
N LEU A 48 -17.07 1.94 -30.48
CA LEU A 48 -15.97 2.89 -30.71
C LEU A 48 -16.22 4.25 -30.04
N VAL A 49 -17.46 4.76 -30.13
CA VAL A 49 -17.85 6.01 -29.47
C VAL A 49 -17.73 5.89 -27.95
N ALA A 50 -18.26 4.80 -27.37
CA ALA A 50 -18.16 4.53 -25.94
C ALA A 50 -16.70 4.42 -25.45
N ALA A 51 -15.85 3.72 -26.22
CA ALA A 51 -14.42 3.62 -25.93
C ALA A 51 -13.71 4.98 -25.98
N GLY A 52 -14.02 5.81 -26.98
CA GLY A 52 -13.50 7.18 -27.08
C GLY A 52 -13.89 8.06 -25.89
N VAL A 53 -15.16 8.01 -25.45
CA VAL A 53 -15.62 8.73 -24.26
C VAL A 53 -14.89 8.25 -23.00
N ALA A 54 -14.75 6.92 -22.83
CA ALA A 54 -14.09 6.34 -21.67
C ALA A 54 -12.59 6.72 -21.61
N ILE A 55 -11.87 6.69 -22.74
CA ILE A 55 -10.46 7.09 -22.81
C ILE A 55 -10.30 8.59 -22.51
N CYS A 56 -11.17 9.44 -23.04
CA CYS A 56 -11.19 10.87 -22.74
C CYS A 56 -11.46 11.12 -21.24
N ALA A 57 -12.44 10.43 -20.66
CA ALA A 57 -12.76 10.54 -19.24
C ALA A 57 -11.57 10.10 -18.36
N LEU A 58 -10.95 8.96 -18.64
CA LEU A 58 -9.79 8.47 -17.91
C LEU A 58 -8.58 9.41 -18.05
N SER A 59 -8.37 9.99 -19.24
CA SER A 59 -7.26 10.92 -19.47
C SER A 59 -7.46 12.27 -18.77
N VAL A 60 -8.70 12.71 -18.59
CA VAL A 60 -9.04 13.98 -17.90
C VAL A 60 -9.14 13.80 -16.38
N PHE A 61 -9.67 12.67 -15.91
CA PHE A 61 -9.99 12.41 -14.50
C PHE A 61 -9.03 11.45 -13.80
N GLY A 62 -8.09 10.80 -14.49
CA GLY A 62 -7.18 9.80 -13.91
C GLY A 62 -6.44 10.32 -12.67
N ASN A 63 -5.90 11.54 -12.73
CA ASN A 63 -5.20 12.14 -11.58
C ASN A 63 -6.15 12.69 -10.49
N ARG A 64 -7.47 12.82 -10.75
CA ARG A 64 -8.45 13.28 -9.75
C ARG A 64 -9.04 12.13 -8.93
N LEU A 65 -9.05 10.90 -9.45
CA LEU A 65 -9.46 9.71 -8.68
C LEU A 65 -8.43 9.35 -7.60
N GLU A 66 -7.13 9.39 -7.93
CA GLU A 66 -6.05 9.24 -6.93
C GLU A 66 -6.01 10.40 -5.91
N ALA A 67 -6.31 11.64 -6.32
CA ALA A 67 -6.36 12.77 -5.40
C ALA A 67 -7.55 12.70 -4.41
N ILE A 68 -8.63 12.00 -4.78
CA ILE A 68 -9.77 11.74 -3.90
C ILE A 68 -9.46 10.57 -2.94
N GLU A 69 -8.71 9.56 -3.37
CA GLU A 69 -8.20 8.48 -2.50
C GLU A 69 -7.15 9.01 -1.51
N ALA A 70 -6.19 9.82 -1.96
CA ALA A 70 -5.18 10.43 -1.10
C ALA A 70 -5.78 11.44 -0.09
N ALA A 71 -6.85 12.14 -0.46
CA ALA A 71 -7.57 13.04 0.45
C ALA A 71 -8.42 12.27 1.48
N GLY A 72 -9.03 11.14 1.10
CA GLY A 72 -9.79 10.27 2.01
C GLY A 72 -8.92 9.63 3.09
N ILE A 73 -7.75 9.11 2.72
CA ILE A 73 -6.79 8.47 3.63
C ILE A 73 -6.17 9.50 4.58
N ARG A 74 -5.84 10.70 4.09
CA ARG A 74 -5.32 11.80 4.93
C ARG A 74 -6.36 12.30 5.94
N PHE A 75 -7.64 12.35 5.57
CA PHE A 75 -8.73 12.73 6.48
C PHE A 75 -9.01 11.66 7.56
N GLU A 76 -8.80 10.38 7.25
CA GLU A 76 -8.95 9.28 8.20
C GLU A 76 -7.74 9.17 9.16
N LEU A 77 -6.52 9.41 8.65
CA LEU A 77 -5.31 9.55 9.46
C LEU A 77 -5.39 10.76 10.40
N GLU A 78 -5.90 11.90 9.96
CA GLU A 78 -6.15 13.07 10.83
C GLU A 78 -7.28 12.83 11.85
N ARG A 79 -8.26 11.98 11.54
CA ARG A 79 -9.30 11.55 12.50
C ARG A 79 -8.78 10.53 13.52
N ARG A 80 -7.81 9.68 13.16
CA ARG A 80 -7.21 8.68 14.06
C ARG A 80 -6.02 9.21 14.86
N ALA A 81 -5.23 10.15 14.33
CA ALA A 81 -4.27 10.94 15.10
C ALA A 81 -4.99 11.78 16.19
N ARG A 82 -6.22 12.21 15.90
CA ARG A 82 -7.15 12.73 16.91
C ARG A 82 -7.53 11.70 17.97
N SER A 83 -7.53 10.39 17.68
CA SER A 83 -7.84 9.35 18.66
C SER A 83 -6.69 9.08 19.64
N VAL A 84 -5.43 9.09 19.19
CA VAL A 84 -4.24 8.97 20.07
C VAL A 84 -4.11 10.23 20.92
N ARG A 85 -4.28 11.42 20.31
CA ARG A 85 -4.38 12.67 21.05
C ARG A 85 -5.60 12.72 21.97
N GLN A 86 -6.72 12.08 21.62
CA GLN A 86 -7.88 11.97 22.50
C GLN A 86 -7.68 10.98 23.62
N GLN A 87 -6.93 9.89 23.45
CA GLN A 87 -6.61 8.95 24.54
C GLN A 87 -5.62 9.59 25.51
N ALA A 88 -4.56 10.22 25.00
CA ALA A 88 -3.65 11.01 25.82
C ALA A 88 -4.38 12.21 26.46
N ALA A 89 -5.34 12.84 25.76
CA ALA A 89 -6.18 13.89 26.33
C ALA A 89 -7.22 13.35 27.32
N ARG A 90 -7.73 12.13 27.17
CA ARG A 90 -8.65 11.47 28.11
C ARG A 90 -7.93 11.04 29.37
N ALA A 91 -6.71 10.51 29.26
CA ALA A 91 -5.84 10.24 30.41
C ALA A 91 -5.47 11.56 31.13
N ARG A 92 -5.07 12.60 30.38
CA ARG A 92 -4.87 13.96 30.96
C ARG A 92 -6.16 14.53 31.58
N ALA A 93 -7.32 14.33 30.97
CA ALA A 93 -8.61 14.81 31.47
C ALA A 93 -9.13 13.99 32.67
N ALA A 94 -8.73 12.72 32.78
CA ALA A 94 -8.95 11.88 33.95
C ALA A 94 -7.95 12.19 35.08
N GLY A 95 -7.03 13.15 34.87
CA GLY A 95 -6.00 13.52 35.83
C GLY A 95 -4.77 12.60 35.85
N ASP A 96 -4.74 11.58 34.98
CA ASP A 96 -3.66 10.61 34.89
C ASP A 96 -2.62 11.03 33.84
N ALA A 97 -1.93 12.13 34.11
CA ALA A 97 -0.87 12.65 33.27
C ALA A 97 0.33 11.70 33.18
N GLU A 98 0.55 10.90 34.23
CA GLU A 98 1.66 9.95 34.30
C GLU A 98 1.44 8.77 33.35
N GLN A 99 0.23 8.21 33.30
CA GLN A 99 -0.11 7.15 32.37
C GLN A 99 -0.05 7.61 30.91
N ALA A 100 -0.52 8.83 30.61
CA ALA A 100 -0.41 9.41 29.27
C ALA A 100 1.06 9.51 28.82
N GLN A 101 1.94 10.03 29.69
CA GLN A 101 3.36 10.17 29.39
C GLN A 101 4.09 8.82 29.31
N GLN A 102 3.67 7.83 30.09
CA GLN A 102 4.22 6.47 30.02
C GLN A 102 3.89 5.80 28.69
N LEU A 103 2.66 5.95 28.18
CA LEU A 103 2.25 5.42 26.88
C LEU A 103 3.00 6.11 25.73
N GLU A 104 3.13 7.43 25.76
CA GLU A 104 3.92 8.20 24.78
C GLU A 104 5.39 7.72 24.75
N ARG A 105 6.04 7.60 25.92
CA ARG A 105 7.42 7.09 26.01
C ARG A 105 7.58 5.64 25.52
N ARG A 106 6.60 4.78 25.80
CA ARG A 106 6.61 3.38 25.31
C ARG A 106 6.50 3.34 23.79
N ALA A 107 5.56 4.10 23.21
CA ALA A 107 5.42 4.19 21.76
C ALA A 107 6.71 4.74 21.12
N GLU A 108 7.30 5.81 21.65
CA GLU A 108 8.58 6.35 21.17
C GLU A 108 9.72 5.33 21.25
N GLY A 109 9.82 4.58 22.35
CA GLY A 109 10.84 3.53 22.50
C GLY A 109 10.69 2.41 21.47
N LEU A 110 9.45 2.01 21.16
CA LEU A 110 9.16 0.99 20.15
C LEU A 110 9.45 1.48 18.74
N LEU A 111 9.10 2.73 18.43
CA LEU A 111 9.44 3.35 17.15
C LEU A 111 10.96 3.41 16.94
N ALA A 112 11.71 3.75 17.99
CA ALA A 112 13.18 3.73 17.95
C ALA A 112 13.73 2.31 17.74
N ALA A 113 13.13 1.31 18.39
CA ALA A 113 13.52 -0.09 18.20
C ALA A 113 13.23 -0.58 16.76
N ALA A 114 12.08 -0.24 16.20
CA ALA A 114 11.72 -0.54 14.82
C ALA A 114 12.70 0.11 13.82
N SER A 115 13.06 1.37 14.04
CA SER A 115 14.06 2.06 13.21
C SER A 115 15.46 1.43 13.30
N LEU A 116 15.84 0.92 14.48
CA LEU A 116 17.09 0.17 14.64
C LEU A 116 17.08 -1.15 13.84
N VAL A 117 15.96 -1.86 13.83
CA VAL A 117 15.77 -3.04 12.96
C VAL A 117 15.91 -2.64 11.50
N GLY A 118 15.20 -1.59 11.06
CA GLY A 118 15.29 -1.09 9.68
C GLY A 118 16.72 -0.76 9.27
N SER A 119 17.44 -0.03 10.11
CA SER A 119 18.85 0.33 9.88
C SER A 119 19.78 -0.90 9.78
N ARG A 120 19.53 -1.95 10.57
CA ARG A 120 20.28 -3.22 10.48
C ARG A 120 20.00 -3.95 9.18
N TYR A 121 18.73 -3.97 8.77
CA TYR A 121 18.31 -4.57 7.51
C TYR A 121 18.99 -3.88 6.32
N GLU A 122 18.98 -2.54 6.26
CA GLU A 122 19.59 -1.81 5.14
C GLU A 122 21.08 -2.04 5.07
N ARG A 123 21.77 -1.92 6.21
CA ARG A 123 23.20 -2.20 6.27
C ARG A 123 23.53 -3.59 5.75
N LEU A 124 22.78 -4.61 6.19
CA LEU A 124 22.97 -5.99 5.73
C LEU A 124 22.76 -6.11 4.22
N ARG A 125 21.68 -5.50 3.70
CA ARG A 125 21.34 -5.52 2.26
C ARG A 125 22.38 -4.81 1.40
N GLU A 126 22.98 -3.73 1.90
CA GLU A 126 24.00 -2.94 1.22
C GLU A 126 25.38 -3.62 1.22
N THR A 127 25.77 -4.24 2.34
CA THR A 127 27.14 -4.74 2.50
C THR A 127 27.33 -6.19 2.07
N GLU A 128 26.28 -7.00 2.06
CA GLU A 128 26.36 -8.42 1.67
C GLU A 128 25.80 -8.65 0.26
N PRO A 129 26.41 -9.54 -0.55
CA PRO A 129 25.89 -9.90 -1.88
C PRO A 129 24.57 -10.66 -1.78
N ALA A 130 23.77 -10.59 -2.85
CA ALA A 130 22.53 -11.35 -2.93
C ALA A 130 22.79 -12.87 -2.87
N GLY A 131 22.04 -13.57 -2.03
CA GLY A 131 22.17 -15.01 -1.85
C GLY A 131 21.34 -15.51 -0.66
N TRP A 132 21.27 -16.83 -0.54
CA TRP A 132 20.48 -17.50 0.49
C TRP A 132 20.92 -17.15 1.91
N ASP A 133 22.23 -17.07 2.15
CA ASP A 133 22.79 -16.68 3.46
C ASP A 133 22.35 -15.27 3.88
N ARG A 134 22.40 -14.31 2.95
CA ARG A 134 21.95 -12.94 3.21
C ARG A 134 20.45 -12.92 3.52
N THR A 135 19.64 -13.61 2.74
CA THR A 135 18.18 -13.71 2.99
C THR A 135 17.89 -14.35 4.35
N SER A 136 18.60 -15.40 4.74
CA SER A 136 18.44 -16.04 6.05
C SER A 136 18.76 -15.08 7.21
N ARG A 137 19.78 -14.23 7.04
CA ARG A 137 20.12 -13.18 8.01
C ARG A 137 19.09 -12.06 8.04
N MET A 138 18.58 -11.63 6.89
CA MET A 138 17.48 -10.66 6.80
C MET A 138 16.24 -11.18 7.54
N GLU A 139 15.86 -12.44 7.33
CA GLU A 139 14.78 -13.10 8.09
C GLU A 139 15.01 -13.10 9.60
N GLY A 140 16.27 -13.28 10.03
CA GLY A 140 16.67 -13.12 11.43
C GLY A 140 16.32 -11.73 11.99
N ILE A 141 16.62 -10.68 11.24
CA ILE A 141 16.30 -9.29 11.61
C ILE A 141 14.78 -9.08 11.71
N LEU A 142 13.99 -9.62 10.79
CA LEU A 142 12.52 -9.49 10.86
C LEU A 142 11.93 -10.30 12.01
N ARG A 143 12.59 -11.39 12.43
CA ARG A 143 12.20 -12.12 13.63
C ARG A 143 12.37 -11.26 14.88
N ASP A 144 13.42 -10.44 14.96
CA ASP A 144 13.61 -9.48 16.05
C ASP A 144 12.49 -8.42 16.05
N ALA A 145 12.11 -7.91 14.87
CA ALA A 145 11.01 -6.95 14.74
C ALA A 145 9.67 -7.54 15.21
N ARG A 146 9.39 -8.80 14.84
CA ARG A 146 8.18 -9.52 15.27
C ARG A 146 8.13 -9.81 16.76
N ALA A 147 9.28 -9.78 17.44
CA ALA A 147 9.37 -9.99 18.88
C ALA A 147 9.20 -8.69 19.70
N LEU A 148 9.06 -7.53 19.03
CA LEU A 148 8.78 -6.27 19.72
C LEU A 148 7.37 -6.30 20.32
N ASP A 149 7.23 -5.73 21.51
CA ASP A 149 5.93 -5.53 22.15
C ASP A 149 5.12 -4.49 21.35
N THR A 150 3.98 -4.91 20.79
CA THR A 150 3.14 -4.09 19.92
C THR A 150 1.98 -3.41 20.64
N ASP A 151 1.77 -3.65 21.95
CA ASP A 151 0.56 -3.23 22.65
C ASP A 151 0.37 -1.70 22.68
N ALA A 152 1.47 -0.95 22.62
CA ALA A 152 1.44 0.51 22.58
C ALA A 152 1.41 1.10 21.17
N LEU A 153 1.50 0.29 20.11
CA LEU A 153 1.49 0.74 18.73
C LEU A 153 0.07 0.78 18.16
N SER A 154 -0.16 1.74 17.27
CA SER A 154 -1.37 1.80 16.45
C SER A 154 -1.04 1.51 14.98
N ALA A 155 -2.06 1.13 14.21
CA ALA A 155 -1.93 1.00 12.75
C ALA A 155 -1.44 2.31 12.08
N ALA A 156 -1.74 3.47 12.68
CA ALA A 156 -1.26 4.76 12.18
C ALA A 156 0.24 4.97 12.44
N ASP A 157 0.76 4.46 13.56
CA ASP A 157 2.20 4.51 13.86
C ASP A 157 2.99 3.64 12.88
N VAL A 158 2.50 2.43 12.62
CA VAL A 158 3.10 1.52 11.64
C VAL A 158 3.02 2.09 10.22
N ALA A 159 1.87 2.67 9.84
CA ALA A 159 1.73 3.33 8.53
C ALA A 159 2.70 4.50 8.36
N ARG A 160 2.97 5.25 9.43
CA ARG A 160 3.95 6.35 9.43
C ARG A 160 5.38 5.83 9.28
N ILE A 161 5.76 4.78 10.01
CA ILE A 161 7.07 4.11 9.83
C ILE A 161 7.25 3.69 8.37
N PHE A 162 6.23 3.08 7.78
CA PHE A 162 6.27 2.61 6.40
C PHE A 162 6.36 3.75 5.36
N ALA A 163 5.62 4.83 5.56
CA ALA A 163 5.55 5.94 4.60
C ALA A 163 6.78 6.87 4.65
N ASP A 164 7.24 7.22 5.85
CA ASP A 164 8.33 8.17 6.05
C ASP A 164 9.71 7.50 5.96
N GLY A 165 9.72 6.17 6.00
CA GLY A 165 10.89 5.38 6.27
C GLY A 165 11.68 4.92 5.05
N SER A 166 12.89 4.43 5.35
CA SER A 166 13.80 3.81 4.39
C SER A 166 13.31 2.42 3.93
N ASP A 167 14.06 1.72 3.09
CA ASP A 167 13.71 0.35 2.69
C ASP A 167 13.64 -0.59 3.91
N GLY A 168 14.49 -0.33 4.90
CA GLY A 168 14.49 -1.06 6.16
C GLY A 168 13.28 -0.77 7.02
N ASP A 169 12.85 0.48 7.10
CA ASP A 169 11.68 0.86 7.91
C ASP A 169 10.39 0.27 7.32
N ARG A 170 10.26 0.24 5.99
CA ARG A 170 9.13 -0.43 5.31
C ARG A 170 9.05 -1.91 5.68
N ILE A 171 10.18 -2.59 5.65
CA ILE A 171 10.28 -4.00 6.03
C ILE A 171 9.98 -4.21 7.52
N ALA A 172 10.49 -3.34 8.39
CA ALA A 172 10.20 -3.40 9.83
C ALA A 172 8.70 -3.20 10.09
N ALA A 173 8.05 -2.27 9.39
CA ALA A 173 6.60 -2.06 9.48
C ALA A 173 5.81 -3.30 9.07
N LEU A 174 6.19 -3.96 7.96
CA LEU A 174 5.56 -5.23 7.55
C LEU A 174 5.76 -6.33 8.59
N ALA A 175 6.96 -6.44 9.19
CA ALA A 175 7.23 -7.39 10.25
C ALA A 175 6.40 -7.12 11.53
N LEU A 176 6.13 -5.85 11.86
CA LEU A 176 5.21 -5.49 12.95
C LEU A 176 3.77 -5.92 12.66
N ILE A 177 3.28 -5.71 11.44
CA ILE A 177 1.94 -6.18 11.01
C ILE A 177 1.87 -7.72 11.04
N GLU A 178 2.95 -8.38 10.63
CA GLU A 178 3.07 -9.82 10.68
C GLU A 178 2.98 -10.40 12.09
N ALA A 179 3.43 -9.66 13.11
CA ALA A 179 3.34 -10.05 14.52
C ALA A 179 1.97 -9.70 15.12
N ASP A 180 1.46 -8.51 14.82
CA ASP A 180 0.15 -8.06 15.28
C ASP A 180 -0.69 -7.57 14.08
N PRO A 181 -1.54 -8.45 13.52
CA PRO A 181 -2.30 -8.12 12.32
C PRO A 181 -3.34 -7.01 12.52
N ARG A 182 -3.62 -6.60 13.77
CA ARG A 182 -4.46 -5.42 14.08
C ARG A 182 -3.79 -4.10 13.70
N LEU A 183 -2.46 -4.10 13.54
CA LEU A 183 -1.69 -2.95 13.08
C LEU A 183 -1.76 -2.74 11.57
N ALA A 184 -2.39 -3.65 10.84
CA ALA A 184 -2.51 -3.55 9.39
C ALA A 184 -3.29 -2.31 8.95
N SER A 185 -2.78 -1.65 7.91
CA SER A 185 -3.53 -0.71 7.08
C SER A 185 -3.63 -1.28 5.67
N ALA A 186 -4.83 -1.26 5.08
CA ALA A 186 -5.02 -1.72 3.70
C ALA A 186 -4.20 -0.91 2.70
N ASP A 187 -3.96 0.38 2.97
CA ASP A 187 -3.10 1.23 2.13
C ASP A 187 -1.65 0.76 2.15
N VAL A 188 -1.12 0.48 3.34
CA VAL A 188 0.26 0.00 3.52
C VAL A 188 0.45 -1.34 2.82
N LEU A 189 -0.49 -2.27 3.01
CA LEU A 189 -0.42 -3.60 2.40
C LEU A 189 -0.56 -3.54 0.87
N ALA A 190 -1.48 -2.72 0.35
CA ALA A 190 -1.66 -2.55 -1.10
C ALA A 190 -0.42 -1.92 -1.74
N ASP A 191 0.15 -0.88 -1.11
CA ASP A 191 1.39 -0.24 -1.55
C ASP A 191 2.56 -1.23 -1.55
N ALA A 192 2.76 -1.96 -0.45
CA ALA A 192 3.84 -2.92 -0.33
C ALA A 192 3.74 -4.11 -1.31
N ILE A 193 2.52 -4.45 -1.77
CA ILE A 193 2.29 -5.47 -2.79
C ILE A 193 2.55 -4.92 -4.19
N GLY A 194 1.97 -3.74 -4.49
CA GLY A 194 1.95 -3.15 -5.84
C GLY A 194 3.22 -2.39 -6.21
N ASP A 195 3.83 -1.68 -5.25
CA ASP A 195 5.03 -0.85 -5.42
C ASP A 195 6.16 -1.31 -4.50
N SER A 196 6.36 -2.63 -4.42
CA SER A 196 7.44 -3.21 -3.61
C SER A 196 8.82 -2.78 -4.13
N ARG A 197 9.74 -2.38 -3.23
CA ARG A 197 11.12 -2.01 -3.58
C ARG A 197 12.06 -3.21 -3.69
N SER A 198 11.58 -4.40 -3.30
CA SER A 198 12.30 -5.66 -3.48
C SER A 198 11.37 -6.87 -3.49
N THR A 199 11.87 -7.99 -4.02
CA THR A 199 11.17 -9.28 -3.94
C THR A 199 10.97 -9.75 -2.51
N PHE A 200 11.89 -9.40 -1.61
CA PHE A 200 11.81 -9.70 -0.18
C PHE A 200 10.68 -8.93 0.49
N GLU A 201 10.59 -7.61 0.23
CA GLU A 201 9.48 -6.78 0.69
C GLU A 201 8.13 -7.29 0.20
N GLN A 202 8.01 -7.59 -1.10
CA GLN A 202 6.77 -8.10 -1.65
C GLN A 202 6.34 -9.42 -1.00
N TYR A 203 7.30 -10.31 -0.67
CA TYR A 203 7.00 -11.54 0.05
C TYR A 203 6.41 -11.24 1.43
N HIS A 204 7.04 -10.39 2.22
CA HIS A 204 6.54 -10.02 3.54
C HIS A 204 5.24 -9.21 3.48
N ALA A 205 5.02 -8.43 2.43
CA ALA A 205 3.75 -7.74 2.19
C ALA A 205 2.59 -8.73 2.01
N LEU A 206 2.83 -9.81 1.26
CA LEU A 206 1.87 -10.89 1.08
C LEU A 206 1.63 -11.66 2.39
N VAL A 207 2.69 -12.01 3.14
CA VAL A 207 2.55 -12.70 4.43
C VAL A 207 1.80 -11.83 5.45
N ALA A 208 2.13 -10.55 5.55
CA ALA A 208 1.42 -9.60 6.39
C ALA A 208 -0.05 -9.48 5.99
N THR A 209 -0.34 -9.48 4.68
CA THR A 209 -1.71 -9.45 4.15
C THR A 209 -2.48 -10.70 4.53
N GLU A 210 -1.93 -11.88 4.29
CA GLU A 210 -2.54 -13.18 4.63
C GLU A 210 -2.96 -13.21 6.10
N ARG A 211 -2.06 -12.80 7.01
CA ARG A 211 -2.36 -12.75 8.46
C ARG A 211 -3.39 -11.68 8.84
N ALA A 212 -3.44 -10.58 8.10
CA ALA A 212 -4.31 -9.45 8.42
C ALA A 212 -5.73 -9.57 7.86
N LEU A 213 -5.99 -10.51 6.95
CA LEU A 213 -7.29 -10.63 6.28
C LEU A 213 -8.46 -10.58 7.25
N GLU A 214 -8.41 -11.36 8.34
CA GLU A 214 -9.48 -11.42 9.35
C GLU A 214 -9.78 -10.08 10.03
N HIS A 215 -8.78 -9.21 10.17
CA HIS A 215 -8.89 -7.91 10.84
C HIS A 215 -9.30 -6.77 9.90
N LEU A 216 -9.39 -7.03 8.59
CA LEU A 216 -9.74 -6.03 7.59
C LEU A 216 -11.24 -6.05 7.27
N SER A 217 -11.78 -4.87 6.97
CA SER A 217 -13.14 -4.71 6.48
C SER A 217 -13.32 -5.40 5.12
N SER A 218 -14.56 -5.75 4.76
CA SER A 218 -14.88 -6.34 3.46
C SER A 218 -14.40 -5.46 2.29
N THR A 219 -14.57 -4.14 2.38
CA THR A 219 -14.06 -3.19 1.37
C THR A 219 -12.55 -3.27 1.22
N ASN A 220 -11.81 -3.33 2.33
CA ASN A 220 -10.35 -3.43 2.31
C ASN A 220 -9.88 -4.77 1.75
N ARG A 221 -10.58 -5.86 2.10
CA ARG A 221 -10.32 -7.20 1.56
C ARG A 221 -10.49 -7.25 0.05
N VAL A 222 -11.56 -6.67 -0.50
CA VAL A 222 -11.78 -6.56 -1.95
C VAL A 222 -10.64 -5.79 -2.61
N ARG A 223 -10.24 -4.65 -2.04
CA ARG A 223 -9.14 -3.84 -2.58
C ARG A 223 -7.81 -4.60 -2.59
N LEU A 224 -7.49 -5.33 -1.52
CA LEU A 224 -6.26 -6.14 -1.46
C LEU A 224 -6.33 -7.33 -2.41
N GLY A 225 -7.50 -7.96 -2.57
CA GLY A 225 -7.72 -8.98 -3.60
C GLY A 225 -7.35 -8.47 -4.99
N ALA A 226 -7.84 -7.28 -5.36
CA ALA A 226 -7.50 -6.66 -6.65
C ALA A 226 -5.99 -6.37 -6.81
N ALA A 227 -5.32 -5.93 -5.74
CA ALA A 227 -3.87 -5.73 -5.74
C ALA A 227 -3.11 -7.05 -5.95
N VAL A 228 -3.54 -8.12 -5.29
CA VAL A 228 -2.94 -9.47 -5.42
C VAL A 228 -3.22 -10.09 -6.79
N GLU A 229 -4.41 -9.90 -7.36
CA GLU A 229 -4.74 -10.32 -8.72
C GLU A 229 -3.86 -9.60 -9.75
N THR A 230 -3.74 -8.27 -9.62
CA THR A 230 -2.86 -7.45 -10.47
C THR A 230 -1.42 -7.94 -10.38
N LEU A 231 -0.95 -8.19 -9.16
CA LEU A 231 0.36 -8.79 -8.93
C LEU A 231 0.50 -10.10 -9.70
N LEU A 232 -0.42 -11.06 -9.53
CA LEU A 232 -0.33 -12.39 -10.16
C LEU A 232 -0.43 -12.37 -11.69
N ALA A 233 -1.12 -11.38 -12.28
CA ALA A 233 -1.15 -11.16 -13.72
C ALA A 233 0.21 -10.67 -14.27
N GLY A 234 1.04 -10.06 -13.42
CA GLY A 234 2.39 -9.60 -13.75
C GLY A 234 3.49 -10.66 -13.60
N PRO A 235 4.75 -10.27 -13.87
CA PRO A 235 5.93 -11.14 -13.79
C PRO A 235 6.36 -11.37 -12.32
N VAL A 236 5.63 -12.26 -11.63
CA VAL A 236 5.90 -12.60 -10.22
C VAL A 236 6.62 -13.93 -10.15
N GLY A 237 7.95 -13.86 -10.19
CA GLY A 237 8.83 -15.02 -9.99
C GLY A 237 8.46 -16.24 -10.85
N GLU A 238 8.99 -17.40 -10.45
CA GLU A 238 8.59 -18.68 -11.05
C GLU A 238 7.20 -19.11 -10.56
N ARG A 239 6.53 -20.00 -11.30
CA ARG A 239 5.16 -20.47 -11.01
C ARG A 239 5.01 -21.08 -9.60
N THR A 240 6.12 -21.60 -9.06
CA THR A 240 6.28 -22.26 -7.76
C THR A 240 6.91 -21.37 -6.70
N SER A 241 7.21 -20.10 -7.00
CA SER A 241 7.81 -19.20 -6.01
C SER A 241 6.86 -18.98 -4.82
N ASP A 242 7.43 -18.87 -3.63
CA ASP A 242 6.67 -18.70 -2.39
C ASP A 242 5.72 -17.50 -2.44
N ARG A 243 6.14 -16.41 -3.09
CA ARG A 243 5.29 -15.24 -3.37
C ARG A 243 4.00 -15.61 -4.10
N ARG A 244 4.08 -16.40 -5.19
CA ARG A 244 2.88 -16.84 -5.92
C ARG A 244 2.04 -17.79 -5.08
N THR A 245 2.66 -18.62 -4.24
CA THR A 245 1.95 -19.54 -3.35
C THR A 245 1.13 -18.78 -2.32
N VAL A 246 1.72 -17.81 -1.62
CA VAL A 246 1.01 -16.97 -0.64
C VAL A 246 -0.08 -16.12 -1.31
N ALA A 247 0.23 -15.51 -2.46
CA ALA A 247 -0.76 -14.73 -3.22
C ALA A 247 -2.01 -15.54 -3.60
N ARG A 248 -1.86 -16.81 -4.01
CA ARG A 248 -3.01 -17.67 -4.32
C ARG A 248 -3.85 -17.98 -3.10
N ARG A 249 -3.22 -18.28 -1.96
CA ARG A 249 -3.94 -18.55 -0.69
C ARG A 249 -4.77 -17.35 -0.25
N ILE A 250 -4.23 -16.13 -0.37
CA ILE A 250 -4.97 -14.90 -0.11
C ILE A 250 -6.24 -14.84 -0.97
N LEU A 251 -6.12 -15.08 -2.28
CA LEU A 251 -7.30 -15.06 -3.15
C LEU A 251 -8.29 -16.18 -2.83
N GLU A 252 -7.82 -17.38 -2.47
CA GLU A 252 -8.68 -18.48 -2.03
C GLU A 252 -9.45 -18.15 -0.75
N GLU A 253 -8.82 -17.48 0.22
CA GLU A 253 -9.47 -17.08 1.48
C GLU A 253 -10.48 -15.94 1.27
N LEU A 254 -10.20 -15.05 0.32
CA LEU A 254 -11.09 -13.96 -0.08
C LEU A 254 -12.32 -14.43 -0.85
N ARG A 255 -12.34 -15.67 -1.35
CA ARG A 255 -13.52 -16.21 -2.05
C ARG A 255 -14.73 -16.30 -1.12
N PRO A 256 -15.94 -15.99 -1.65
CA PRO A 256 -17.19 -16.22 -0.94
C PRO A 256 -17.25 -17.67 -0.44
N ALA A 257 -17.85 -17.91 0.73
CA ALA A 257 -17.98 -19.25 1.30
C ALA A 257 -18.78 -20.22 0.40
N GLU A 258 -19.55 -19.70 -0.56
CA GLU A 258 -20.31 -20.47 -1.55
C GLU A 258 -19.45 -20.96 -2.73
N GLU A 259 -18.22 -20.46 -2.88
CA GLU A 259 -17.27 -20.80 -3.96
C GLU A 259 -16.02 -21.56 -3.48
N ARG A 260 -15.96 -21.92 -2.19
CA ARG A 260 -14.90 -22.74 -1.58
C ARG A 260 -15.31 -24.20 -1.47
#